data_AF-A0A0N8JWF2-F1
#
_entry.id   AF-A0A0N8JWF2-F1
#
_cell.length_a   1.000
_cell.length_b   1.000
_cell.length_c   1.000
_cell.angle_alpha   90.00
_cell.angle_beta   90.00
_cell.angle_gamma   90.00
#
_symmetry.space_group_name_H-M   'P 1'
#
loop_
_entity.id
_entity.type
_entity.pdbx_description
1 polymer ?
#
loop_
_entity_poly.entity_id
_entity_poly.type
_entity_poly.pdbx_seq_one_letter_code
_entity_poly.pdbx_strand_id
1 'polypeptide(L)'
;MQSSQQKLAEKLTILDDRGVGMLTRIYNIKKQQLTQLQKDKSEILKSLALYYFTFVDVMEFKNTLASCSTTLIRAKFSLTLRTVNFDLTKNFLDLVVCYATLLMLLSRIEERKAIIGLYNYAHEMTHGSSDREYPRLGQMIVDYENPLKKMMEEFAPHNKLLSNALVSLQTVYPRRNLSADQWRNAQLLSLISAPNAKLNPVQSDTMPCEYLSLDTMEKWIVFGFLLSHTALNSEPAALSLWKLALQSGSCLCLFRDEVFHTHKACEDLLVG
;
A
#
# COMPACT_ATOMS: atom_id res chain seq x y z
N MET A 1 22.79 -54.39 -14.85
CA MET A 1 21.94 -54.62 -16.04
C MET A 1 20.57 -53.97 -15.81
N GLN A 2 20.41 -52.67 -16.07
CA GLN A 2 19.10 -51.99 -15.99
C GLN A 2 19.01 -50.68 -16.82
N SER A 3 20.06 -50.30 -17.57
CA SER A 3 20.06 -49.07 -18.38
C SER A 3 19.47 -49.24 -19.79
N SER A 4 19.42 -50.46 -20.32
CA SER A 4 18.95 -50.75 -21.68
C SER A 4 17.42 -50.89 -21.82
N GLN A 5 16.65 -50.86 -20.72
CA GLN A 5 15.18 -50.96 -20.73
C GLN A 5 14.45 -49.62 -20.58
N GLN A 6 15.15 -48.48 -20.48
CA GLN A 6 14.51 -47.21 -20.16
C GLN A 6 13.74 -46.54 -21.32
N LYS A 7 13.75 -47.14 -22.53
CA LYS A 7 12.98 -46.65 -23.69
C LYS A 7 13.15 -45.15 -23.94
N LEU A 8 14.37 -44.65 -23.74
CA LEU A 8 14.68 -43.23 -23.76
C LEU A 8 14.43 -42.63 -25.15
N ALA A 9 14.77 -43.37 -26.20
CA ALA A 9 14.52 -42.98 -27.59
C ALA A 9 13.02 -42.82 -27.87
N GLU A 10 12.18 -43.80 -27.50
CA GLU A 10 10.73 -43.70 -27.73
C GLU A 10 10.09 -42.57 -26.92
N LYS A 11 10.53 -42.34 -25.67
CA LYS A 11 10.06 -41.22 -24.85
C LYS A 11 10.43 -39.86 -25.43
N LEU A 12 11.65 -39.72 -25.96
CA LEU A 12 12.09 -38.50 -26.63
C LEU A 12 11.28 -38.24 -27.89
N THR A 13 11.05 -39.24 -28.74
CA THR A 13 10.22 -39.10 -29.94
C THR A 13 8.79 -38.69 -29.60
N ILE A 14 8.17 -39.29 -28.58
CA ILE A 14 6.81 -38.93 -28.14
C ILE A 14 6.74 -37.51 -27.56
N LEU A 15 7.78 -37.10 -26.81
CA LEU A 15 7.87 -35.75 -26.25
C LEU A 15 8.06 -34.69 -27.34
N ASP A 16 8.85 -34.99 -28.36
CA ASP A 16 9.11 -34.09 -29.48
C ASP A 16 7.83 -33.87 -30.31
N ASP A 17 7.12 -34.96 -30.63
CA ASP A 17 5.85 -34.90 -31.36
C ASP A 17 4.74 -34.18 -30.57
N ARG A 18 4.70 -34.39 -29.25
CA ARG A 18 3.85 -33.60 -28.34
C ARG A 18 4.28 -32.13 -28.28
N GLY A 19 5.57 -31.85 -28.30
CA GLY A 19 6.14 -30.50 -28.30
C GLY A 19 5.69 -29.71 -29.52
N VAL A 20 5.80 -30.31 -30.70
CA VAL A 20 5.33 -29.72 -31.97
C VAL A 20 3.82 -29.48 -31.96
N GLY A 21 3.04 -30.42 -31.42
CA GLY A 21 1.59 -30.26 -31.25
C GLY A 21 1.22 -29.12 -30.29
N MET A 22 1.93 -28.96 -29.19
CA MET A 22 1.75 -27.85 -28.24
C MET A 22 2.12 -26.51 -28.88
N LEU A 23 3.25 -26.43 -29.60
CA LEU A 23 3.66 -25.23 -30.35
C LEU A 23 2.61 -24.82 -31.39
N THR A 24 2.05 -25.77 -32.12
CA THR A 24 1.02 -25.51 -33.14
C THR A 24 -0.28 -24.99 -32.51
N ARG A 25 -0.69 -25.53 -31.37
CA ARG A 25 -1.85 -25.04 -30.61
C ARG A 25 -1.63 -23.63 -30.10
N ILE A 26 -0.47 -23.35 -29.49
CA ILE A 26 -0.10 -22.01 -29.02
C ILE A 26 -0.06 -21.01 -30.19
N TYR A 27 0.50 -21.41 -31.33
CA TYR A 27 0.54 -20.57 -32.54
C TYR A 27 -0.85 -20.22 -33.06
N ASN A 28 -1.78 -21.19 -33.12
CA ASN A 28 -3.14 -20.96 -33.59
C ASN A 28 -3.98 -20.12 -32.62
N ILE A 29 -3.83 -20.34 -31.30
CA ILE A 29 -4.46 -19.52 -30.26
C ILE A 29 -3.98 -18.08 -30.39
N LYS A 30 -2.66 -17.87 -30.51
CA LYS A 30 -2.07 -16.57 -30.75
C LYS A 30 -2.65 -15.94 -32.02
N LYS A 31 -2.63 -16.64 -33.16
CA LYS A 31 -3.10 -16.10 -34.45
C LYS A 31 -4.58 -15.72 -34.44
N GLN A 32 -5.47 -16.55 -33.89
CA GLN A 32 -6.91 -16.25 -33.85
C GLN A 32 -7.23 -15.07 -32.93
N GLN A 33 -6.61 -14.99 -31.74
CA GLN A 33 -6.82 -13.87 -30.82
C GLN A 33 -6.29 -12.53 -31.38
N LEU A 34 -5.13 -12.55 -32.05
CA LEU A 34 -4.54 -11.36 -32.68
C LEU A 34 -5.41 -10.78 -33.82
N THR A 35 -6.14 -11.63 -34.56
CA THR A 35 -6.90 -11.20 -35.75
C THR A 35 -8.18 -10.43 -35.38
N GLN A 36 -8.81 -10.77 -34.25
CA GLN A 36 -9.98 -10.06 -33.72
C GLN A 36 -9.56 -8.70 -33.13
N LEU A 37 -8.50 -8.68 -32.33
CA LEU A 37 -7.95 -7.47 -31.69
C LEU A 37 -7.42 -6.44 -32.70
N GLN A 38 -6.95 -6.87 -33.87
CA GLN A 38 -6.51 -5.96 -34.93
C GLN A 38 -7.62 -5.07 -35.48
N LYS A 39 -8.88 -5.53 -35.47
CA LYS A 39 -10.02 -4.77 -35.99
C LYS A 39 -10.48 -3.69 -35.00
N ASP A 40 -10.41 -3.99 -33.70
CA ASP A 40 -10.94 -3.14 -32.64
C ASP A 40 -9.86 -2.27 -31.97
N LYS A 41 -8.62 -2.28 -32.48
CA LYS A 41 -7.45 -1.63 -31.86
C LYS A 41 -7.64 -0.14 -31.55
N SER A 42 -8.34 0.61 -32.40
CA SER A 42 -8.57 2.05 -32.20
C SER A 42 -9.59 2.32 -31.10
N GLU A 43 -10.55 1.41 -30.89
CA GLU A 43 -11.57 1.49 -29.86
C GLU A 43 -11.02 1.06 -28.49
N ILE A 44 -10.16 0.04 -28.48
CA ILE A 44 -9.40 -0.40 -27.30
C ILE A 44 -8.51 0.73 -26.78
N LEU A 45 -7.78 1.43 -27.67
CA LEU A 45 -6.95 2.56 -27.26
C LEU A 45 -7.77 3.69 -26.64
N LYS A 46 -8.93 4.04 -27.22
CA LYS A 46 -9.78 5.11 -26.67
C LYS A 46 -10.44 4.75 -25.35
N SER A 47 -10.92 3.52 -25.20
CA SER A 47 -11.63 3.05 -24.00
C SER A 47 -10.68 2.78 -22.83
N LEU A 48 -9.52 2.18 -23.09
CA LEU A 48 -8.55 1.82 -22.05
C LEU A 48 -7.54 2.93 -21.72
N ALA A 49 -7.43 3.99 -22.55
CA ALA A 49 -6.52 5.11 -22.28
C ALA A 49 -6.71 5.69 -20.88
N LEU A 50 -7.96 5.95 -20.46
CA LEU A 50 -8.24 6.53 -19.14
C LEU A 50 -7.67 5.66 -18.00
N TYR A 51 -7.90 4.35 -18.06
CA TYR A 51 -7.40 3.42 -17.05
C TYR A 51 -5.88 3.27 -17.10
N TYR A 52 -5.31 3.19 -18.31
CA TYR A 52 -3.86 3.10 -18.49
C TYR A 52 -3.13 4.32 -17.91
N PHE A 53 -3.57 5.54 -18.26
CA PHE A 53 -2.97 6.76 -17.73
C PHE A 53 -3.18 6.91 -16.24
N THR A 54 -4.31 6.45 -15.68
CA THR A 54 -4.50 6.39 -14.22
C THR A 54 -3.44 5.52 -13.55
N PHE A 55 -3.08 4.37 -14.14
CA PHE A 55 -2.01 3.52 -13.61
C PHE A 55 -0.62 4.15 -13.76
N VAL A 56 -0.39 4.90 -14.83
CA VAL A 56 0.84 5.70 -15.01
C VAL A 56 0.93 6.78 -13.94
N ASP A 57 -0.16 7.50 -13.65
CA ASP A 57 -0.20 8.54 -12.61
C ASP A 57 0.10 7.94 -11.23
N VAL A 58 -0.42 6.75 -10.93
CA VAL A 58 -0.11 6.03 -9.68
C VAL A 58 1.39 5.69 -9.60
N MET A 59 2.00 5.28 -10.71
CA MET A 59 3.44 5.02 -10.78
C MET A 59 4.27 6.30 -10.57
N GLU A 60 3.87 7.42 -11.16
CA GLU A 60 4.54 8.72 -10.96
C GLU A 60 4.38 9.22 -9.52
N PHE A 61 3.19 9.04 -8.92
CA PHE A 61 2.94 9.37 -7.52
C PHE A 61 3.85 8.58 -6.58
N LYS A 62 4.04 7.28 -6.82
CA LYS A 62 5.02 6.46 -6.09
C LYS A 62 6.43 7.06 -6.16
N ASN A 63 6.91 7.41 -7.36
CA ASN A 63 8.26 7.95 -7.53
C ASN A 63 8.42 9.28 -6.80
N THR A 64 7.37 10.11 -6.80
CA THR A 64 7.32 11.37 -6.06
C THR A 64 7.43 11.15 -4.55
N LEU A 65 6.72 10.16 -3.99
CA LEU A 65 6.81 9.79 -2.59
C LEU A 65 8.23 9.37 -2.18
N ALA A 66 8.85 8.48 -2.96
CA ALA A 66 10.19 7.98 -2.67
C ALA A 66 11.22 9.13 -2.69
N SER A 67 11.11 10.04 -3.67
CA SER A 67 11.95 11.24 -3.78
C SER A 67 11.75 12.20 -2.59
N CYS A 68 10.51 12.46 -2.20
CA CYS A 68 10.17 13.32 -1.06
C CYS A 68 10.71 12.74 0.26
N SER A 69 10.47 11.44 0.50
CA SER A 69 10.94 10.73 1.70
C SER A 69 12.48 10.71 1.78
N THR A 70 13.16 10.53 0.66
CA THR A 70 14.62 10.60 0.57
C THR A 70 15.14 12.00 0.88
N THR A 71 14.45 13.04 0.40
CA THR A 71 14.77 14.43 0.70
C THR A 71 14.61 14.76 2.18
N LEU A 72 13.55 14.25 2.82
CA LEU A 72 13.32 14.40 4.25
C LEU A 72 14.40 13.73 5.10
N ILE A 73 14.84 12.53 4.72
CA ILE A 73 15.98 11.86 5.38
C ILE A 73 17.26 12.69 5.23
N ARG A 74 17.55 13.17 4.02
CA ARG A 74 18.77 13.95 3.73
C ARG A 74 18.79 15.25 4.55
N ALA A 75 17.64 15.88 4.73
CA ALA A 75 17.48 17.08 5.53
C ALA A 75 17.56 16.84 7.05
N LYS A 76 17.64 15.58 7.52
CA LYS A 76 17.69 15.18 8.94
C LYS A 76 16.57 15.81 9.78
N PHE A 77 15.38 15.97 9.21
CA PHE A 77 14.25 16.49 9.98
C PHE A 77 13.88 15.54 11.12
N SER A 78 13.75 16.10 12.32
CA SER A 78 13.15 15.39 13.46
C SER A 78 11.63 15.55 13.36
N LEU A 79 10.95 14.53 12.84
CA LEU A 79 9.49 14.49 12.81
C LEU A 79 8.98 14.14 14.21
N THR A 80 8.34 15.11 14.85
CA THR A 80 7.76 14.97 16.18
C THR A 80 6.42 15.67 16.19
N LEU A 81 5.36 15.00 16.66
CA LEU A 81 4.02 15.60 16.81
C LEU A 81 3.97 16.71 17.88
N ARG A 82 5.05 16.92 18.63
CA ARG A 82 5.17 17.95 19.66
C ARG A 82 5.43 19.31 19.00
N THR A 83 4.40 20.14 18.94
CA THR A 83 4.31 21.62 18.74
C THR A 83 5.15 22.36 17.70
N VAL A 84 6.25 21.83 17.21
CA VAL A 84 7.12 22.53 16.25
C VAL A 84 6.78 22.13 14.81
N ASN A 85 6.39 20.86 14.56
CA ASN A 85 6.20 20.30 13.21
C ASN A 85 4.92 19.45 13.08
N PHE A 86 3.78 19.89 13.65
CA PHE A 86 2.51 19.13 13.58
C PHE A 86 2.09 18.90 12.13
N ASP A 87 1.99 19.96 11.33
CA ASP A 87 1.51 19.87 9.95
C ASP A 87 2.43 19.01 9.08
N LEU A 88 3.75 19.14 9.27
CA LEU A 88 4.71 18.35 8.51
C LEU A 88 4.60 16.85 8.87
N THR A 89 4.50 16.53 10.16
CA THR A 89 4.39 15.13 10.62
C THR A 89 3.06 14.53 10.18
N LYS A 90 1.96 15.29 10.30
CA LYS A 90 0.63 14.88 9.82
C LYS A 90 0.66 14.59 8.32
N ASN A 91 1.12 15.55 7.51
CA ASN A 91 1.14 15.39 6.05
C ASN A 91 2.05 14.23 5.62
N PHE A 92 3.17 14.03 6.31
CA PHE A 92 4.03 12.88 6.03
C PHE A 92 3.33 11.54 6.34
N LEU A 93 2.71 11.39 7.52
CA LEU A 93 2.01 10.16 7.89
C LEU A 93 0.79 9.91 7.00
N ASP A 94 0.03 10.96 6.66
CA ASP A 94 -1.07 10.89 5.70
C ASP A 94 -0.59 10.43 4.33
N LEU A 95 0.55 10.94 3.87
CA LEU A 95 1.10 10.57 2.58
C LEU A 95 1.58 9.11 2.56
N VAL A 96 2.22 8.63 3.63
CA VAL A 96 2.63 7.21 3.76
C VAL A 96 1.41 6.29 3.79
N VAL A 97 0.37 6.62 4.54
CA VAL A 97 -0.86 5.81 4.58
C VAL A 97 -1.64 5.90 3.26
N CYS A 98 -1.68 7.06 2.62
CA CYS A 98 -2.28 7.22 1.29
C CYS A 98 -1.56 6.31 0.27
N TYR A 99 -0.23 6.25 0.31
CA TYR A 99 0.54 5.34 -0.53
C TYR A 99 0.24 3.87 -0.25
N ALA A 100 0.22 3.48 1.03
CA ALA A 100 -0.10 2.11 1.43
C ALA A 100 -1.50 1.69 1.00
N THR A 101 -2.51 2.51 1.29
CA THR A 101 -3.89 2.24 0.91
C THR A 101 -4.09 2.23 -0.60
N LEU A 102 -3.42 3.10 -1.36
CA LEU A 102 -3.48 3.14 -2.82
C LEU A 102 -2.91 1.87 -3.46
N LEU A 103 -1.74 1.40 -3.01
CA LEU A 103 -1.15 0.17 -3.54
C LEU A 103 -1.93 -1.08 -3.13
N MET A 104 -2.50 -1.09 -1.92
CA MET A 104 -3.41 -2.13 -1.47
C MET A 104 -4.70 -2.17 -2.28
N LEU A 105 -5.21 -1.01 -2.72
CA LEU A 105 -6.36 -0.94 -3.60
C LEU A 105 -5.99 -1.39 -5.02
N LEU A 106 -4.82 -1.01 -5.50
CA LEU A 106 -4.30 -1.45 -6.80
C LEU A 106 -4.16 -2.98 -6.89
N SER A 107 -3.71 -3.64 -5.82
CA SER A 107 -3.56 -5.10 -5.81
C SER A 107 -4.90 -5.86 -5.86
N ARG A 108 -6.01 -5.23 -5.43
CA ARG A 108 -7.38 -5.77 -5.52
C ARG A 108 -7.94 -5.76 -6.93
N ILE A 109 -7.37 -4.98 -7.84
CA ILE A 109 -7.81 -4.95 -9.24
C ILE A 109 -7.23 -6.16 -9.96
N GLU A 110 -8.01 -7.23 -10.09
CA GLU A 110 -7.58 -8.50 -10.71
C GLU A 110 -7.20 -8.32 -12.19
N GLU A 111 -7.98 -7.51 -12.92
CA GLU A 111 -7.81 -7.32 -14.37
C GLU A 111 -6.73 -6.29 -14.75
N ARG A 112 -5.98 -5.74 -13.78
CA ARG A 112 -4.98 -4.67 -14.04
C ARG A 112 -3.93 -5.08 -15.09
N LYS A 113 -3.48 -6.35 -15.06
CA LYS A 113 -2.52 -6.90 -16.03
C LYS A 113 -3.12 -6.99 -17.43
N ALA A 114 -4.41 -7.34 -17.54
CA ALA A 114 -5.12 -7.42 -18.80
C ALA A 114 -5.33 -6.03 -19.40
N ILE A 115 -5.76 -5.05 -18.60
CA ILE A 115 -5.98 -3.66 -19.05
C ILE A 115 -4.68 -3.06 -19.60
N ILE A 116 -3.59 -3.18 -18.85
CA ILE A 116 -2.27 -2.61 -19.22
C ILE A 116 -1.70 -3.35 -20.44
N GLY A 117 -1.82 -4.68 -20.49
CA GLY A 117 -1.35 -5.51 -21.60
C GLY A 117 -2.12 -5.25 -22.90
N LEU A 118 -3.45 -5.15 -22.84
CA LEU A 118 -4.31 -4.89 -24.00
C LEU A 118 -4.07 -3.49 -24.56
N TYR A 119 -3.92 -2.48 -23.71
CA TYR A 119 -3.59 -1.13 -24.14
C TYR A 119 -2.24 -1.08 -24.86
N ASN A 120 -1.19 -1.65 -24.26
CA ASN A 120 0.13 -1.65 -24.89
C ASN A 120 0.18 -2.45 -26.19
N TYR A 121 -0.53 -3.59 -26.24
CA TYR A 121 -0.63 -4.38 -27.46
C TYR A 121 -1.34 -3.61 -28.59
N ALA A 122 -2.44 -2.91 -28.29
CA ALA A 122 -3.12 -2.05 -29.26
C ALA A 122 -2.26 -0.84 -29.68
N HIS A 123 -1.45 -0.31 -28.76
CA HIS A 123 -0.51 0.77 -29.03
C HIS A 123 0.61 0.33 -29.98
N GLU A 124 1.22 -0.82 -29.71
CA GLU A 124 2.26 -1.43 -30.57
C GLU A 124 1.74 -1.73 -31.97
N MET A 125 0.51 -2.25 -32.08
CA MET A 125 -0.18 -2.49 -33.36
C MET A 125 -0.53 -1.22 -34.16
N THR A 126 -0.51 -0.05 -33.51
CA THR A 126 -0.89 1.23 -34.13
C THR A 126 0.32 2.10 -34.45
N HIS A 127 1.28 2.17 -33.54
CA HIS A 127 2.47 3.03 -33.64
C HIS A 127 3.75 2.27 -33.98
N GLY A 128 3.73 0.92 -33.99
CA GLY A 128 4.89 0.08 -34.27
C GLY A 128 5.88 -0.05 -33.10
N SER A 129 5.59 0.56 -31.95
CA SER A 129 6.38 0.48 -30.73
C SER A 129 5.49 0.41 -29.48
N SER A 130 6.00 -0.25 -28.44
CA SER A 130 5.37 -0.22 -27.11
C SER A 130 5.35 1.20 -26.54
N ASP A 131 4.40 1.46 -25.66
CA ASP A 131 4.33 2.72 -24.93
C ASP A 131 5.57 2.91 -24.05
N ARG A 132 6.03 4.16 -23.89
CA ARG A 132 7.26 4.49 -23.18
C ARG A 132 7.24 4.06 -21.72
N GLU A 133 6.09 4.17 -21.06
CA GLU A 133 5.94 3.90 -19.64
C GLU A 133 5.58 2.44 -19.36
N TYR A 134 5.19 1.67 -20.38
CA TYR A 134 4.77 0.28 -20.23
C TYR A 134 5.81 -0.64 -19.57
N PRO A 135 7.12 -0.61 -19.91
CA PRO A 135 8.10 -1.49 -19.26
C PRO A 135 8.20 -1.24 -17.75
N ARG A 136 8.13 0.03 -17.34
CA ARG A 136 8.20 0.43 -15.92
C ARG A 136 6.90 0.10 -15.20
N LEU A 137 5.78 0.39 -15.84
CA LEU A 137 4.46 0.10 -15.28
C LEU A 137 4.23 -1.40 -15.12
N GLY A 138 4.62 -2.20 -16.12
CA GLY A 138 4.55 -3.66 -16.06
C GLY A 138 5.40 -4.24 -14.93
N GLN A 139 6.63 -3.73 -14.76
CA GLN A 139 7.49 -4.14 -13.64
C GLN A 139 6.86 -3.79 -12.29
N MET A 140 6.30 -2.58 -12.14
CA MET A 140 5.60 -2.19 -10.93
C MET A 140 4.42 -3.13 -10.62
N ILE A 141 3.59 -3.47 -11.60
CA ILE A 141 2.43 -4.33 -11.37
C ILE A 141 2.82 -5.74 -10.91
N VAL A 142 3.97 -6.25 -11.36
CA VAL A 142 4.54 -7.53 -10.92
C VAL A 142 5.15 -7.41 -9.53
N ASP A 143 5.96 -6.37 -9.29
CA ASP A 143 6.63 -6.17 -7.99
C ASP A 143 5.64 -5.97 -6.83
N TYR A 144 4.48 -5.36 -7.10
CA TYR A 144 3.42 -5.10 -6.12
C TYR A 144 2.29 -6.14 -6.18
N GLU A 145 2.57 -7.37 -6.62
CA GLU A 145 1.62 -8.48 -6.50
C GLU A 145 1.34 -8.81 -5.02
N ASN A 146 2.36 -8.73 -4.16
CA ASN A 146 2.21 -8.62 -2.71
C ASN A 146 2.66 -7.22 -2.24
N PRO A 147 1.75 -6.24 -2.18
CA PRO A 147 2.11 -4.84 -1.93
C PRO A 147 2.75 -4.62 -0.56
N LEU A 148 2.24 -5.23 0.51
CA LEU A 148 2.76 -5.01 1.86
C LEU A 148 4.20 -5.50 2.00
N LYS A 149 4.49 -6.70 1.49
CA LYS A 149 5.85 -7.25 1.53
C LYS A 149 6.83 -6.35 0.76
N LYS A 150 6.43 -5.90 -0.43
CA LYS A 150 7.29 -5.03 -1.24
C LYS A 150 7.52 -3.67 -0.59
N MET A 151 6.48 -3.10 0.01
CA MET A 151 6.56 -1.83 0.71
C MET A 151 7.44 -1.92 1.97
N MET A 152 7.43 -3.03 2.70
CA MET A 152 8.33 -3.21 3.85
C MET A 152 9.81 -3.18 3.45
N GLU A 153 10.16 -3.73 2.29
CA GLU A 153 11.52 -3.65 1.73
C GLU A 153 11.88 -2.22 1.31
N GLU A 154 10.96 -1.53 0.63
CA GLU A 154 11.16 -0.16 0.14
C GLU A 154 11.28 0.87 1.27
N PHE A 155 10.57 0.65 2.37
CA PHE A 155 10.60 1.51 3.56
C PHE A 155 11.75 1.19 4.52
N ALA A 156 12.57 0.17 4.25
CA ALA A 156 13.74 -0.17 5.06
C ALA A 156 14.66 1.02 5.42
N PRO A 157 15.08 1.89 4.47
CA PRO A 157 15.89 3.07 4.76
C PRO A 157 15.10 4.19 5.47
N HIS A 158 13.77 4.19 5.38
CA HIS A 158 12.87 5.18 5.97
C HIS A 158 12.40 4.82 7.40
N ASN A 159 12.72 3.61 7.88
CA ASN A 159 12.27 3.08 9.16
C ASN A 159 12.51 4.03 10.33
N LYS A 160 13.71 4.60 10.47
CA LYS A 160 14.04 5.49 11.60
C LYS A 160 13.24 6.79 11.59
N LEU A 161 12.93 7.32 10.40
CA LEU A 161 12.13 8.54 10.26
C LEU A 161 10.68 8.26 10.62
N LEU A 162 10.14 7.15 10.10
CA LEU A 162 8.76 6.73 10.33
C LEU A 162 8.54 6.32 11.80
N SER A 163 9.46 5.55 12.41
CA SER A 163 9.35 5.13 13.81
C SER A 163 9.33 6.32 14.75
N ASN A 164 10.22 7.31 14.56
CA ASN A 164 10.23 8.54 15.37
C ASN A 164 8.90 9.31 15.27
N ALA A 165 8.36 9.44 14.06
CA ALA A 165 7.06 10.09 13.85
C ALA A 165 5.92 9.32 14.55
N LEU A 166 5.90 7.99 14.44
CA LEU A 166 4.86 7.15 15.05
C LEU A 166 4.96 7.09 16.58
N VAL A 167 6.17 6.97 17.14
CA VAL A 167 6.38 6.96 18.59
C VAL A 167 5.95 8.28 19.23
N SER A 168 6.04 9.40 18.50
CA SER A 168 5.53 10.67 18.99
C SER A 168 4.01 10.66 19.23
N LEU A 169 3.25 9.79 18.55
CA LEU A 169 1.81 9.57 18.77
C LEU A 169 1.52 8.95 20.14
N GLN A 170 2.50 8.32 20.81
CA GLN A 170 2.35 7.75 22.15
C GLN A 170 1.86 8.79 23.19
N THR A 171 2.15 10.06 22.97
CA THR A 171 1.73 11.15 23.86
C THR A 171 0.28 11.61 23.62
N VAL A 172 -0.35 11.18 22.51
CA VAL A 172 -1.68 11.65 22.09
C VAL A 172 -2.67 10.50 21.98
N TYR A 173 -2.33 9.40 21.32
CA TYR A 173 -3.27 8.33 21.02
C TYR A 173 -3.80 7.63 22.28
N PRO A 174 -2.96 7.19 23.26
CA PRO A 174 -3.47 6.54 24.46
C PRO A 174 -4.36 7.44 25.33
N ARG A 175 -4.09 8.75 25.39
CA ARG A 175 -4.93 9.70 26.15
C ARG A 175 -6.24 10.06 25.44
N ARG A 176 -6.31 9.86 24.12
CA ARG A 176 -7.51 10.08 23.31
C ARG A 176 -8.36 8.81 23.19
N ASN A 177 -7.74 7.64 23.21
CA ASN A 177 -8.36 6.33 23.13
C ASN A 177 -8.72 5.80 24.53
N LEU A 178 -9.60 6.52 25.24
CA LEU A 178 -10.06 6.16 26.58
C LEU A 178 -11.46 5.55 26.55
N SER A 179 -11.77 4.77 27.58
CA SER A 179 -13.11 4.19 27.76
C SER A 179 -14.15 5.25 28.18
N ALA A 180 -15.43 4.94 27.96
CA ALA A 180 -16.54 5.81 28.36
C ALA A 180 -16.56 6.09 29.88
N ASP A 181 -16.12 5.13 30.72
CA ASP A 181 -16.00 5.33 32.16
C ASP A 181 -14.93 6.36 32.52
N GLN A 182 -13.78 6.31 31.85
CA GLN A 182 -12.72 7.30 32.02
C GLN A 182 -13.15 8.69 31.55
N TRP A 183 -13.94 8.78 30.47
CA TRP A 183 -14.52 10.05 30.02
C TRP A 183 -15.49 10.65 31.05
N ARG A 184 -16.31 9.81 31.69
CA ARG A 184 -17.19 10.24 32.79
C ARG A 184 -16.39 10.75 33.98
N ASN A 185 -15.34 10.02 34.39
CA ASN A 185 -14.48 10.40 35.50
C ASN A 185 -13.75 11.73 35.24
N ALA A 186 -13.32 11.96 33.99
CA ALA A 186 -12.67 13.21 33.57
C ALA A 186 -13.66 14.35 33.29
N GLN A 187 -14.98 14.08 33.32
CA GLN A 187 -16.03 15.02 32.91
C GLN A 187 -15.72 15.66 31.55
N LEU A 188 -15.25 14.84 30.60
CA LEU A 188 -14.80 15.29 29.29
C LEU A 188 -15.93 16.06 28.57
N LEU A 189 -15.60 17.23 28.03
CA LEU A 189 -16.54 18.17 27.37
C LEU A 189 -17.59 18.82 28.29
N SER A 190 -17.51 18.65 29.61
CA SER A 190 -18.42 19.34 30.53
C SER A 190 -18.06 20.82 30.65
N LEU A 191 -18.99 21.70 30.26
CA LEU A 191 -18.89 23.16 30.45
C LEU A 191 -19.37 23.61 31.85
N ILE A 192 -19.96 22.69 32.61
CA ILE A 192 -20.60 22.97 33.90
C ILE A 192 -19.88 22.33 35.09
N SER A 193 -18.91 21.45 34.83
CA SER A 193 -18.05 20.83 35.87
C SER A 193 -17.27 21.88 36.66
N ALA A 194 -16.79 22.94 35.98
CA ALA A 194 -16.08 24.05 36.59
C ALA A 194 -16.73 25.40 36.21
N PRO A 195 -17.80 25.83 36.92
CA PRO A 195 -18.53 27.07 36.62
C PRO A 195 -17.64 28.32 36.60
N ASN A 196 -16.58 28.34 37.41
CA ASN A 196 -15.64 29.45 37.53
C ASN A 196 -14.67 29.55 36.34
N ALA A 197 -14.53 28.49 35.53
CA ALA A 197 -13.63 28.45 34.38
C ALA A 197 -14.35 28.70 33.04
N LYS A 198 -15.67 28.97 33.04
CA LYS A 198 -16.47 29.14 31.82
C LYS A 198 -16.01 30.26 30.89
N LEU A 199 -15.44 31.32 31.46
CA LEU A 199 -14.93 32.48 30.72
C LEU A 199 -13.49 32.25 30.21
N ASN A 200 -12.82 31.20 30.69
CA ASN A 200 -11.45 30.90 30.28
C ASN A 200 -11.48 30.14 28.95
N PRO A 201 -10.71 30.57 27.94
CA PRO A 201 -10.55 29.78 26.74
C PRO A 201 -9.92 28.43 27.09
N VAL A 202 -10.54 27.33 26.64
CA VAL A 202 -9.93 26.00 26.75
C VAL A 202 -8.73 25.98 25.82
N GLN A 203 -7.54 25.84 26.38
CA GLN A 203 -6.28 25.84 25.64
C GLN A 203 -5.44 24.62 26.01
N SER A 204 -4.77 24.06 25.02
CA SER A 204 -3.79 22.99 25.14
C SER A 204 -2.59 23.38 24.29
N ASP A 205 -1.38 23.09 24.75
CA ASP A 205 -0.18 23.30 23.93
C ASP A 205 -0.26 22.52 22.61
N THR A 206 -1.07 21.44 22.56
CA THR A 206 -1.30 20.62 21.37
C THR A 206 -2.71 20.72 20.83
N MET A 207 -3.25 21.94 20.67
CA MET A 207 -4.57 22.20 20.07
C MET A 207 -4.93 21.29 18.87
N PRO A 208 -4.09 21.17 17.82
CA PRO A 208 -4.46 20.38 16.65
C PRO A 208 -4.52 18.87 16.90
N CYS A 209 -3.88 18.40 17.97
CA CYS A 209 -3.93 17.00 18.39
C CYS A 209 -5.22 16.66 19.16
N GLU A 210 -5.94 17.65 19.69
CA GLU A 210 -7.16 17.41 20.48
C GLU A 210 -8.35 17.01 19.60
N TYR A 211 -8.43 17.53 18.37
CA TYR A 211 -9.50 17.23 17.42
C TYR A 211 -9.07 16.34 16.24
N LEU A 212 -7.81 15.89 16.22
CA LEU A 212 -7.34 14.94 15.22
C LEU A 212 -8.18 13.64 15.29
N SER A 213 -8.62 13.13 14.14
CA SER A 213 -9.45 11.93 14.05
C SER A 213 -8.72 10.70 14.61
N LEU A 214 -9.39 9.96 15.50
CA LEU A 214 -8.88 8.71 16.06
C LEU A 214 -8.70 7.64 14.97
N ASP A 215 -9.62 7.56 14.00
CA ASP A 215 -9.53 6.63 12.86
C ASP A 215 -8.28 6.88 12.03
N THR A 216 -7.95 8.15 11.79
CA THR A 216 -6.74 8.53 11.04
C THR A 216 -5.47 8.13 11.82
N MET A 217 -5.45 8.36 13.13
CA MET A 217 -4.32 7.95 13.97
C MET A 217 -4.17 6.44 14.02
N GLU A 218 -5.26 5.70 14.10
CA GLU A 218 -5.25 4.23 14.12
C GLU A 218 -4.66 3.68 12.80
N LYS A 219 -5.08 4.23 11.65
CA LYS A 219 -4.49 3.88 10.35
C LYS A 219 -3.01 4.19 10.27
N TRP A 220 -2.56 5.34 10.77
CA TRP A 220 -1.14 5.68 10.83
C TRP A 220 -0.35 4.68 11.67
N ILE A 221 -0.86 4.32 12.86
CA ILE A 221 -0.19 3.38 13.77
C ILE A 221 -0.12 1.99 13.14
N VAL A 222 -1.23 1.48 12.61
CA VAL A 222 -1.27 0.12 12.07
C VAL A 222 -0.43 -0.02 10.80
N PHE A 223 -0.68 0.81 9.77
CA PHE A 223 0.08 0.72 8.51
C PHE A 223 1.54 1.18 8.70
N GLY A 224 1.77 2.22 9.50
CA GLY A 224 3.10 2.74 9.73
C GLY A 224 4.04 1.75 10.43
N PHE A 225 3.57 1.06 11.49
CA PHE A 225 4.38 0.04 12.15
C PHE A 225 4.46 -1.28 11.37
N LEU A 226 3.47 -1.58 10.51
CA LEU A 226 3.61 -2.68 9.55
C LEU A 226 4.76 -2.43 8.57
N LEU A 227 4.85 -1.21 8.02
CA LEU A 227 5.98 -0.79 7.18
C LEU A 227 7.30 -0.79 7.97
N SER A 228 7.25 -0.35 9.24
CA SER A 228 8.40 -0.30 10.15
C SER A 228 8.46 -1.44 11.16
N HIS A 229 8.32 -2.67 10.68
CA HIS A 229 8.34 -3.90 11.50
C HIS A 229 9.60 -4.06 12.37
N THR A 230 10.76 -3.55 11.95
CA THR A 230 12.01 -3.61 12.74
C THR A 230 11.92 -2.81 14.05
N ALA A 231 11.14 -1.74 14.07
CA ALA A 231 10.91 -0.93 15.26
C ALA A 231 10.05 -1.66 16.30
N LEU A 232 9.15 -2.56 15.89
CA LEU A 232 8.30 -3.34 16.79
C LEU A 232 9.10 -4.29 17.70
N ASN A 233 10.23 -4.81 17.20
CA ASN A 233 11.13 -5.66 17.99
C ASN A 233 12.10 -4.85 18.85
N SER A 234 12.49 -3.66 18.39
CA SER A 234 13.54 -2.86 19.03
C SER A 234 13.01 -1.93 20.12
N GLU A 235 11.78 -1.44 19.98
CA GLU A 235 11.20 -0.41 20.85
C GLU A 235 9.90 -0.88 21.52
N PRO A 236 9.90 -1.08 22.86
CA PRO A 236 8.70 -1.50 23.58
C PRO A 236 7.53 -0.51 23.48
N ALA A 237 7.83 0.80 23.38
CA ALA A 237 6.83 1.83 23.21
C ALA A 237 6.05 1.66 21.90
N ALA A 238 6.75 1.40 20.79
CA ALA A 238 6.15 1.12 19.49
C ALA A 238 5.23 -0.11 19.54
N LEU A 239 5.68 -1.20 20.16
CA LEU A 239 4.89 -2.41 20.32
C LEU A 239 3.62 -2.18 21.16
N SER A 240 3.74 -1.44 22.27
CA SER A 240 2.59 -1.13 23.13
C SER A 240 1.53 -0.30 22.40
N LEU A 241 1.98 0.67 21.59
CA LEU A 241 1.10 1.53 20.80
C LEU A 241 0.40 0.76 19.69
N TRP A 242 1.14 -0.11 19.00
CA TRP A 242 0.59 -0.96 17.94
C TRP A 242 -0.45 -1.94 18.49
N LYS A 243 -0.18 -2.58 19.63
CA LYS A 243 -1.15 -3.47 20.30
C LYS A 243 -2.42 -2.74 20.71
N LEU A 244 -2.31 -1.51 21.23
CA LEU A 244 -3.46 -0.71 21.60
C LEU A 244 -4.35 -0.39 20.38
N ALA A 245 -3.74 -0.06 19.24
CA ALA A 245 -4.48 0.16 18.00
C ALA A 245 -5.16 -1.13 17.51
N LEU A 246 -4.46 -2.28 17.51
CA LEU A 246 -5.04 -3.56 17.10
C LEU A 246 -6.21 -4.01 17.99
N GLN A 247 -6.20 -3.66 19.28
CA GLN A 247 -7.30 -3.96 20.19
C GLN A 247 -8.54 -3.06 19.97
N SER A 248 -8.37 -1.92 19.28
CA SER A 248 -9.43 -0.93 19.10
C SER A 248 -10.34 -1.27 17.91
N GLY A 249 -9.79 -1.85 16.83
CA GLY A 249 -10.53 -2.13 15.60
C GLY A 249 -10.20 -3.49 14.97
N SER A 250 -11.23 -4.20 14.50
CA SER A 250 -11.06 -5.49 13.78
C SER A 250 -10.73 -5.31 12.29
N CYS A 251 -11.13 -4.19 11.70
CA CYS A 251 -10.83 -3.84 10.31
C CYS A 251 -10.61 -2.32 10.17
N LEU A 252 -9.76 -1.94 9.24
CA LEU A 252 -9.51 -0.54 8.90
C LEU A 252 -10.11 -0.21 7.54
N CYS A 253 -10.67 0.99 7.39
CA CYS A 253 -11.12 1.49 6.09
C CYS A 253 -9.89 1.86 5.24
N LEU A 254 -9.72 1.18 4.09
CA LEU A 254 -8.75 1.59 3.06
C LEU A 254 -9.24 2.86 2.40
N PHE A 255 -10.42 2.79 1.78
CA PHE A 255 -11.08 3.93 1.16
C PHE A 255 -12.58 3.67 1.09
N ARG A 256 -13.39 4.57 1.66
CA ARG A 256 -14.86 4.46 1.72
C ARG A 256 -15.31 3.13 2.33
N ASP A 257 -15.89 2.25 1.51
CA ASP A 257 -16.46 0.94 1.84
C ASP A 257 -15.44 -0.20 1.76
N GLU A 258 -14.28 0.03 1.14
CA GLU A 258 -13.21 -0.96 1.07
C GLU A 258 -12.52 -1.10 2.43
N VAL A 259 -12.62 -2.30 3.02
CA VAL A 259 -12.05 -2.61 4.35
C VAL A 259 -10.83 -3.52 4.25
N PHE A 260 -9.92 -3.37 5.19
CA PHE A 260 -8.72 -4.18 5.39
C PHE A 260 -8.80 -4.90 6.73
N HIS A 261 -8.80 -6.23 6.69
CA HIS A 261 -8.79 -7.07 7.89
C HIS A 261 -7.38 -7.14 8.45
N THR A 262 -7.12 -6.33 9.48
CA THR A 262 -5.80 -6.10 10.07
C THR A 262 -5.17 -7.39 10.58
N HIS A 263 -5.86 -8.09 11.47
CA HIS A 263 -5.33 -9.27 12.16
C HIS A 263 -4.89 -10.37 11.20
N LYS A 264 -5.75 -10.74 10.25
CA LYS A 264 -5.46 -11.78 9.26
C LYS A 264 -4.29 -11.40 8.37
N ALA A 265 -4.28 -10.18 7.84
CA ALA A 265 -3.19 -9.72 6.98
C ALA A 265 -1.86 -9.61 7.74
N CYS A 266 -1.87 -9.15 8.99
CA CYS A 266 -0.67 -9.13 9.84
C CYS A 266 -0.12 -10.54 10.09
N GLU A 267 -1.00 -11.52 10.34
CA GLU A 267 -0.60 -12.92 10.55
C GLU A 267 0.05 -13.50 9.29
N ASP A 268 -0.61 -13.34 8.14
CA ASP A 268 -0.09 -13.82 6.84
C ASP A 268 1.28 -13.21 6.49
N LEU A 269 1.55 -11.98 6.92
CA LEU A 269 2.82 -11.28 6.66
C LEU A 269 3.94 -11.56 7.66
N LEU A 270 3.62 -11.90 8.92
CA LEU A 270 4.62 -12.13 9.96
C LEU A 270 4.98 -13.61 10.12
N VAL A 271 4.11 -14.51 9.66
CA VAL A 271 4.33 -15.97 9.70
C VAL A 271 4.92 -16.50 8.38
N GLY A 272 4.68 -15.81 7.26
CA GLY A 272 5.17 -16.19 5.90
C GLY A 272 6.51 -15.57 5.52
#